data_AF-A0A976GE84-F1
#
_entry.id   AF-A0A976GE84-F1
#
_cell.length_a   1.000
_cell.length_b   1.000
_cell.length_c   1.000
_cell.angle_alpha   90.00
_cell.angle_beta   90.00
_cell.angle_gamma   90.00
#
_symmetry.space_group_name_H-M   'P 1'
#
loop_
_entity.id
_entity.type
_entity.pdbx_description
1 polymer ?
#
loop_
_entity_poly.entity_id
_entity_poly.type
_entity_poly.pdbx_seq_one_letter_code
_entity_poly.pdbx_strand_id
1 'polypeptide(L)'
;METLRSRGITRDDVWAAADSLLKAGQRPTIERIRLHLGRGSPNTVSPHLDAWFAALGGRLQDPQGFAPKPGCPEPVTEAARYLWEAALQVARAQAEAALAQRETALAEAQATLARERETLEQERLVMQARLDGAEAAMAEMTRARDEALERGAQAEARAAALQQQVETLRAEAGVALEARVSLQREFAAERTAWDQERETMTARATASERRLALELDAARVAGKDAQKLLETERKAALERLAHAAEAASRQGSEMTRLSQSIAVLEERVRQREAMLVEYREQKKEAASAGVAAVGRRGRPARGTLAGGASGLLRIRAVPGG
;
A
#
# COMPACT_ATOMS: atom_id res chain seq x y z
N MET A 1 62.94 127.41 -39.37
CA MET A 1 63.05 126.03 -39.89
C MET A 1 64.46 125.87 -40.41
N GLU A 2 65.34 125.35 -39.56
CA GLU A 2 66.76 125.23 -39.84
C GLU A 2 67.11 123.74 -39.74
N THR A 3 67.58 123.20 -40.85
CA THR A 3 67.87 121.80 -41.08
C THR A 3 69.06 121.36 -40.22
N LEU A 4 68.76 120.82 -39.03
CA LEU A 4 69.75 120.13 -38.19
C LEU A 4 70.21 118.87 -38.92
N ARG A 5 71.32 119.02 -39.65
CA ARG A 5 72.12 117.95 -40.22
C ARG A 5 72.20 116.80 -39.22
N SER A 6 71.80 115.63 -39.68
CA SER A 6 71.97 114.34 -39.00
C SER A 6 73.37 114.24 -38.39
N ARG A 7 73.48 114.39 -37.06
CA ARG A 7 74.72 114.03 -36.33
C ARG A 7 74.95 112.54 -36.59
N GLY A 8 76.08 112.21 -37.24
CA GLY A 8 76.50 110.84 -37.42
C GLY A 8 76.65 110.14 -36.06
N ILE A 9 76.41 108.83 -36.04
CA ILE A 9 76.63 108.02 -34.83
C ILE A 9 78.10 108.03 -34.50
N THR A 10 78.42 108.32 -33.24
CA THR A 10 79.79 108.30 -32.74
C THR A 10 80.15 106.91 -32.24
N ARG A 11 81.46 106.65 -32.17
CA ARG A 11 82.00 105.43 -31.55
C ARG A 11 81.48 105.24 -30.12
N ASP A 12 81.46 106.32 -29.33
CA ASP A 12 81.09 106.27 -27.92
C ASP A 12 79.61 105.89 -27.71
N ASP A 13 78.71 106.35 -28.59
CA ASP A 13 77.30 105.96 -28.57
C ASP A 13 77.13 104.44 -28.78
N VAL A 14 77.86 103.87 -29.75
CA VAL A 14 77.83 102.42 -30.03
C VAL A 14 78.43 101.62 -28.89
N TRP A 15 79.53 102.09 -28.30
CA TRP A 15 80.21 101.42 -27.20
C TRP A 15 79.37 101.42 -25.92
N ALA A 16 78.72 102.54 -25.58
CA ALA A 16 77.83 102.64 -24.44
C ALA A 16 76.58 101.74 -24.60
N ALA A 17 76.00 101.68 -25.81
CA ALA A 17 74.89 100.79 -26.11
C ALA A 17 75.30 99.30 -26.01
N ALA A 18 76.48 98.94 -26.50
CA ALA A 18 76.99 97.58 -26.39
C ALA A 18 77.28 97.16 -24.94
N ASP A 19 77.88 98.05 -24.14
CA ASP A 19 78.12 97.82 -22.71
C ASP A 19 76.79 97.66 -21.93
N SER A 20 75.77 98.46 -22.25
CA SER A 20 74.43 98.38 -21.65
C SER A 20 73.74 97.04 -21.94
N LEU A 21 73.78 96.60 -23.22
CA LEU A 21 73.24 95.31 -23.62
C LEU A 21 73.97 94.14 -22.95
N LEU A 22 75.30 94.22 -22.83
CA LEU A 22 76.12 93.21 -22.18
C LEU A 22 75.78 93.10 -20.68
N LYS A 23 75.62 94.23 -19.97
CA LYS A 23 75.17 94.25 -18.56
C LYS A 23 73.79 93.63 -18.36
N ALA A 24 72.91 93.75 -19.35
CA ALA A 24 71.60 93.11 -19.34
C ALA A 24 71.63 91.60 -19.71
N GLY A 25 72.83 91.00 -19.87
CA GLY A 25 73.00 89.60 -20.25
C GLY A 25 72.67 89.31 -21.73
N GLN A 26 72.53 90.34 -22.56
CA GLN A 26 72.16 90.21 -23.96
C GLN A 26 73.37 90.38 -24.88
N ARG A 27 73.43 89.58 -25.95
CA ARG A 27 74.48 89.70 -26.97
C ARG A 27 74.39 91.03 -27.72
N PRO A 28 75.46 91.86 -27.71
CA PRO A 28 75.52 93.12 -28.48
C PRO A 28 75.67 92.83 -29.98
N THR A 29 74.54 92.64 -30.67
CA THR A 29 74.48 92.49 -32.13
C THR A 29 74.18 93.83 -32.79
N ILE A 30 74.57 94.01 -34.06
CA ILE A 30 74.33 95.24 -34.85
C ILE A 30 72.86 95.68 -34.79
N GLU A 31 71.93 94.73 -34.95
CA GLU A 31 70.49 95.00 -34.91
C GLU A 31 70.01 95.51 -33.55
N ARG A 32 70.46 94.87 -32.46
CA ARG A 32 70.12 95.28 -31.08
C ARG A 32 70.70 96.62 -30.68
N ILE A 33 71.92 96.93 -31.12
CA ILE A 33 72.54 98.24 -30.85
C ILE A 33 71.77 99.34 -31.58
N ARG A 34 71.36 99.08 -32.83
CA ARG A 34 70.50 100.00 -33.59
C ARG A 34 69.14 100.18 -32.92
N LEU A 35 68.55 99.10 -32.39
CA LEU A 35 67.30 99.16 -31.64
C LEU A 35 67.47 99.98 -30.34
N HIS A 36 68.60 99.82 -29.65
CA HIS A 36 68.90 100.54 -28.41
C HIS A 36 69.18 102.04 -28.63
N LEU A 37 69.85 102.39 -29.73
CA LEU A 37 70.15 103.78 -30.10
C LEU A 37 69.01 104.47 -30.88
N GLY A 38 68.08 103.69 -31.45
CA GLY A 38 66.97 104.17 -32.27
C GLY A 38 67.37 104.81 -33.60
N ARG A 39 68.65 104.73 -33.98
CA ARG A 39 69.22 105.34 -35.20
C ARG A 39 70.46 104.59 -35.66
N GLY A 40 70.88 104.82 -36.91
CA GLY A 40 72.12 104.29 -37.49
C GLY A 40 71.92 103.30 -38.62
N SER A 41 72.74 103.41 -39.67
CA SER A 41 72.82 102.37 -40.70
C SER A 41 73.70 101.21 -40.21
N PRO A 42 73.45 99.96 -40.65
CA PRO A 42 74.31 98.81 -40.34
C PRO A 42 75.79 99.07 -40.66
N ASN A 43 76.05 99.78 -41.76
CA ASN A 43 77.40 100.11 -42.22
C ASN A 43 78.14 101.08 -41.29
N THR A 44 77.43 101.85 -40.48
CA THR A 44 78.02 102.79 -39.51
C THR A 44 78.25 102.13 -38.16
N VAL A 45 77.39 101.20 -37.75
CA VAL A 45 77.51 100.50 -36.45
C VAL A 45 78.54 99.38 -36.52
N SER A 46 78.67 98.67 -37.66
CA SER A 46 79.58 97.52 -37.78
C SER A 46 81.02 97.86 -37.39
N PRO A 47 81.69 98.89 -37.97
CA PRO A 47 83.09 99.16 -37.66
C PRO A 47 83.32 99.58 -36.19
N HIS A 48 82.35 100.27 -35.58
CA HIS A 48 82.43 100.68 -34.19
C HIS A 48 82.16 99.53 -33.22
N LEU A 49 81.28 98.60 -33.58
CA LEU A 49 81.02 97.37 -32.82
C LEU A 49 82.20 96.41 -32.91
N ASP A 50 82.82 96.26 -34.08
CA ASP A 50 84.02 95.44 -34.25
C ASP A 50 85.18 96.00 -33.44
N ALA A 51 85.38 97.33 -33.45
CA ALA A 51 86.35 98.00 -32.59
C ALA A 51 86.02 97.83 -31.09
N TRP A 52 84.73 97.80 -30.72
CA TRP A 52 84.30 97.52 -29.35
C TRP A 52 84.65 96.09 -28.92
N PHE A 53 84.35 95.08 -29.75
CA PHE A 53 84.71 93.69 -29.46
C PHE A 53 86.23 93.49 -29.39
N ALA A 54 86.99 94.13 -30.27
CA ALA A 54 88.46 94.08 -30.25
C ALA A 54 89.03 94.70 -28.95
N ALA A 55 88.46 95.79 -28.45
CA ALA A 55 88.85 96.41 -27.19
C ALA A 55 88.29 95.72 -25.95
N LEU A 56 87.19 94.96 -26.08
CA LEU A 56 86.53 94.24 -24.99
C LEU A 56 87.47 93.20 -24.39
N GLY A 57 88.22 92.48 -25.22
CA GLY A 57 89.21 91.49 -24.75
C GLY A 57 90.25 92.10 -23.81
N GLY A 58 90.77 93.29 -24.14
CA GLY A 58 91.69 94.04 -23.29
C GLY A 58 91.04 94.57 -22.00
N ARG A 59 89.78 95.03 -22.07
CA ARG A 59 89.03 95.51 -20.89
C ARG A 59 88.65 94.38 -19.92
N LEU A 60 88.40 93.18 -20.43
CA LEU A 60 88.09 92.01 -19.59
C LEU A 60 89.36 91.36 -19.01
N GLN A 61 90.49 91.43 -19.73
CA GLN A 61 91.78 90.95 -19.26
C GLN A 61 92.51 91.92 -18.33
N ASP A 62 92.13 93.20 -18.29
CA ASP A 62 92.68 94.17 -17.35
C ASP A 62 92.21 93.83 -15.91
N PRO A 63 93.07 93.24 -15.06
CA PRO A 63 92.70 92.85 -13.71
C PRO A 63 92.45 94.09 -12.82
N GLN A 64 92.84 95.28 -13.27
CA GLN A 64 92.67 96.52 -12.51
C GLN A 64 91.25 97.10 -12.56
N GLY A 65 90.38 96.60 -13.46
CA GLY A 65 88.97 96.98 -13.49
C GLY A 65 88.13 96.36 -12.37
N PHE A 66 88.60 95.23 -11.81
CA PHE A 66 87.97 94.51 -10.70
C PHE A 66 88.86 94.47 -9.45
N ALA A 67 90.13 94.88 -9.55
CA ALA A 67 90.97 95.11 -8.38
C ALA A 67 90.45 96.32 -7.58
N PRO A 68 90.62 96.33 -6.24
CA PRO A 68 90.35 97.53 -5.45
C PRO A 68 91.16 98.70 -6.03
N LYS A 69 90.52 99.87 -6.17
CA LYS A 69 91.17 101.10 -6.63
C LYS A 69 92.54 101.25 -5.95
N PRO A 70 93.65 101.47 -6.69
CA PRO A 70 94.93 101.75 -6.06
C PRO A 70 94.79 103.05 -5.26
N GLY A 71 94.89 102.95 -3.93
CA GLY A 71 94.69 104.06 -3.00
C GLY A 71 93.79 103.78 -1.79
N CYS A 72 93.27 102.56 -1.60
CA CYS A 72 92.65 102.20 -0.33
C CYS A 72 93.74 102.01 0.73
N PRO A 73 93.69 102.70 1.89
CA PRO A 73 94.65 102.51 2.96
C PRO A 73 94.64 101.05 3.44
N GLU A 74 95.81 100.45 3.64
CA GLU A 74 95.98 99.05 4.10
C GLU A 74 95.05 98.67 5.28
N PRO A 75 94.82 99.54 6.29
CA PRO A 75 93.90 99.21 7.39
C PRO A 75 92.46 98.94 6.97
N VAL A 76 91.99 99.57 5.88
CA VAL A 76 90.62 99.38 5.37
C VAL A 76 90.50 98.04 4.66
N THR A 77 91.52 97.62 3.91
CA THR A 77 91.56 96.33 3.22
C THR A 77 91.62 95.17 4.23
N GLU A 78 92.44 95.28 5.27
CA GLU A 78 92.51 94.29 6.35
C GLU A 78 91.17 94.18 7.10
N ALA A 79 90.53 95.30 7.44
CA ALA A 79 89.23 95.31 8.08
C ALA A 79 88.14 94.66 7.20
N ALA A 80 88.16 94.92 5.88
CA ALA A 80 87.23 94.29 4.94
C ALA A 80 87.47 92.78 4.82
N ARG A 81 88.73 92.32 4.79
CA ARG A 81 89.06 90.89 4.78
C ARG A 81 88.61 90.19 6.06
N TYR A 82 88.85 90.81 7.21
CA TYR A 82 88.39 90.29 8.50
C TYR A 82 86.86 90.20 8.58
N LEU A 83 86.15 91.25 8.16
CA LEU A 83 84.68 91.24 8.11
C LEU A 83 84.15 90.16 7.16
N TRP A 84 84.80 89.95 6.01
CA TRP A 84 84.44 88.91 5.06
C TRP A 84 84.68 87.49 5.61
N GLU A 85 85.84 87.26 6.22
CA GLU A 85 86.16 85.98 6.88
C GLU A 85 85.18 85.69 8.03
N ALA A 86 84.86 86.68 8.86
CA ALA A 86 83.86 86.56 9.92
C ALA A 86 82.46 86.27 9.36
N ALA A 87 82.04 86.97 8.30
CA ALA A 87 80.77 86.72 7.64
C ALA A 87 80.69 85.29 7.05
N LEU A 88 81.77 84.80 6.45
CA LEU A 88 81.85 83.43 5.95
C LEU A 88 81.77 82.39 7.07
N GLN A 89 82.44 82.62 8.21
CA GLN A 89 82.37 81.72 9.36
C GLN A 89 80.94 81.65 9.93
N VAL A 90 80.28 82.80 10.08
CA VAL A 90 78.88 82.86 10.52
C VAL A 90 77.95 82.18 9.51
N ALA A 91 78.13 82.42 8.21
CA ALA A 91 77.32 81.78 7.17
C ALA A 91 77.51 80.25 7.14
N ARG A 92 78.75 79.75 7.32
CA ARG A 92 79.03 78.32 7.42
C ARG A 92 78.38 77.69 8.65
N ALA A 93 78.55 78.29 9.82
CA ALA A 93 77.91 77.81 11.05
C ALA A 93 76.38 77.77 10.93
N GLN A 94 75.77 78.80 10.30
CA GLN A 94 74.33 78.82 10.02
C GLN A 94 73.91 77.73 9.02
N ALA A 95 74.70 77.48 7.97
CA ALA A 95 74.42 76.44 7.00
C ALA A 95 74.52 75.03 7.60
N GLU A 96 75.55 74.78 8.42
CA GLU A 96 75.74 73.52 9.15
C GLU A 96 74.60 73.30 10.16
N ALA A 97 74.21 74.33 10.91
CA ALA A 97 73.06 74.25 11.82
C ALA A 97 71.75 73.97 11.08
N ALA A 98 71.50 74.62 9.94
CA ALA A 98 70.32 74.38 9.12
C ALA A 98 70.30 72.98 8.50
N LEU A 99 71.47 72.45 8.10
CA LEU A 99 71.61 71.09 7.59
C LEU A 99 71.35 70.06 8.69
N ALA A 100 71.95 70.24 9.86
CA ALA A 100 71.72 69.37 11.02
C ALA A 100 70.23 69.34 11.41
N GLN A 101 69.55 70.49 11.46
CA GLN A 101 68.11 70.56 11.72
C GLN A 101 67.26 69.84 10.67
N ARG A 102 67.66 69.92 9.39
CA ARG A 102 66.97 69.20 8.30
C ARG A 102 67.19 67.70 8.42
N GLU A 103 68.39 67.25 8.75
CA GLU A 103 68.70 65.83 8.94
C GLU A 103 67.94 65.24 10.13
N THR A 104 67.85 65.97 11.25
CA THR A 104 67.05 65.54 12.40
C THR A 104 65.57 65.46 12.05
N ALA A 105 65.02 66.49 11.40
CA ALA A 105 63.61 66.49 10.98
C ALA A 105 63.30 65.36 9.99
N LEU A 106 64.22 65.07 9.06
CA LEU A 106 64.07 63.98 8.10
C LEU A 106 64.15 62.60 8.79
N ALA A 107 65.05 62.43 9.76
CA ALA A 107 65.14 61.20 10.55
C ALA A 107 63.87 60.97 11.39
N GLU A 108 63.32 62.02 12.01
CA GLU A 108 62.05 61.95 12.76
C GLU A 108 60.87 61.62 11.84
N ALA A 109 60.79 62.22 10.66
CA ALA A 109 59.76 61.92 9.68
C ALA A 109 59.86 60.47 9.18
N GLN A 110 61.07 59.97 8.92
CA GLN A 110 61.30 58.57 8.53
C GLN A 110 60.91 57.59 9.64
N ALA A 111 61.24 57.91 10.90
CA ALA A 111 60.86 57.08 12.04
C ALA A 111 59.34 57.04 12.24
N THR A 112 58.66 58.17 12.03
CA THR A 112 57.19 58.25 12.12
C THR A 112 56.53 57.43 11.01
N LEU A 113 56.99 57.60 9.76
CA LEU A 113 56.49 56.84 8.62
C LEU A 113 56.73 55.32 8.78
N ALA A 114 57.87 54.92 9.35
CA ALA A 114 58.16 53.51 9.63
C ALA A 114 57.17 52.92 10.65
N ARG A 115 56.88 53.65 11.73
CA ARG A 115 55.88 53.23 12.72
C ARG A 115 54.48 53.15 12.13
N GLU A 116 54.07 54.13 11.33
CA GLU A 116 52.77 54.13 10.64
C GLU A 116 52.64 52.91 9.72
N ARG A 117 53.69 52.60 8.95
CA ARG A 117 53.72 51.40 8.09
C ARG A 117 53.57 50.12 8.90
N GLU A 118 54.30 49.99 10.00
CA GLU A 118 54.19 48.82 10.87
C GLU A 118 52.78 48.69 11.46
N THR A 119 52.17 49.79 11.92
CA THR A 119 50.79 49.76 12.43
C THR A 119 49.78 49.35 11.35
N LEU A 120 49.91 49.88 10.13
CA LEU A 120 49.05 49.52 9.01
C LEU A 120 49.23 48.05 8.60
N GLU A 121 50.46 47.54 8.62
CA GLU A 121 50.73 46.12 8.37
C GLU A 121 50.09 45.23 9.43
N GLN A 122 50.21 45.58 10.71
CA GLN A 122 49.56 44.86 11.81
C GLN A 122 48.04 44.89 11.67
N GLU A 123 47.44 46.04 11.38
CA GLU A 123 46.01 46.18 11.15
C GLU A 123 45.54 45.33 9.97
N ARG A 124 46.29 45.33 8.86
CA ARG A 124 45.99 44.49 7.69
C ARG A 124 46.03 43.01 8.03
N LEU A 125 47.02 42.54 8.79
CA LEU A 125 47.12 41.15 9.23
C LEU A 125 45.95 40.76 10.13
N VAL A 126 45.56 41.63 11.07
CA VAL A 126 44.40 41.38 11.95
C VAL A 126 43.11 41.32 11.13
N MET A 127 42.92 42.23 10.17
CA MET A 127 41.74 42.22 9.31
C MET A 127 41.70 41.00 8.40
N GLN A 128 42.83 40.59 7.82
CA GLN A 128 42.93 39.35 7.05
C GLN A 128 42.57 38.12 7.90
N ALA A 129 43.14 37.99 9.09
CA ALA A 129 42.81 36.90 10.00
C ALA A 129 41.31 36.89 10.39
N ARG A 130 40.69 38.06 10.54
CA ARG A 130 39.24 38.17 10.78
C ARG A 130 38.41 37.75 9.58
N LEU A 131 38.82 38.11 8.36
CA LEU A 131 38.15 37.69 7.13
C LEU A 131 38.28 36.18 6.95
N ASP A 132 39.48 35.62 7.07
CA ASP A 132 39.72 34.18 6.98
C ASP A 132 38.90 33.41 8.04
N GLY A 133 38.84 33.94 9.27
CA GLY A 133 38.01 33.37 10.34
C GLY A 133 36.52 33.45 10.05
N ALA A 134 36.04 34.55 9.46
CA ALA A 134 34.64 34.70 9.06
C ALA A 134 34.28 33.76 7.89
N GLU A 135 35.17 33.62 6.89
CA GLU A 135 35.00 32.70 5.77
C GLU A 135 34.98 31.24 6.25
N ALA A 136 35.88 30.86 7.16
CA ALA A 136 35.88 29.54 7.78
C ALA A 136 34.57 29.28 8.55
N ALA A 137 34.10 30.24 9.35
CA ALA A 137 32.85 30.13 10.08
C ALA A 137 31.64 30.01 9.12
N MET A 138 31.60 30.77 8.02
CA MET A 138 30.55 30.65 7.02
C MET A 138 30.58 29.29 6.30
N ALA A 139 31.77 28.76 6.01
CA ALA A 139 31.94 27.43 5.44
C ALA A 139 31.46 26.33 6.40
N GLU A 140 31.78 26.43 7.69
CA GLU A 140 31.28 25.51 8.72
C GLU A 140 29.76 25.57 8.87
N MET A 141 29.18 26.77 8.92
CA MET A 141 27.73 26.95 9.00
C MET A 141 27.01 26.39 7.75
N THR A 142 27.61 26.55 6.56
CA THR A 142 27.08 25.97 5.33
C THR A 142 27.12 24.44 5.37
N ARG A 143 28.24 23.85 5.79
CA ARG A 143 28.36 22.40 5.98
C ARG A 143 27.35 21.88 7.00
N ALA A 144 27.22 22.53 8.15
CA ALA A 144 26.26 22.16 9.18
C ALA A 144 24.81 22.26 8.69
N ARG A 145 24.49 23.27 7.87
CA ARG A 145 23.18 23.39 7.21
C ARG A 145 22.94 22.23 6.25
N ASP A 146 23.90 21.92 5.39
CA ASP A 146 23.76 20.87 4.39
C ASP A 146 23.62 19.49 5.05
N GLU A 147 24.41 19.20 6.08
CA GLU A 147 24.26 17.99 6.92
C GLU A 147 22.90 17.94 7.64
N ALA A 148 22.35 19.08 8.06
CA ALA A 148 21.03 19.13 8.67
C ALA A 148 19.91 18.86 7.63
N LEU A 149 20.05 19.39 6.41
CA LEU A 149 19.14 19.13 5.30
C LEU A 149 19.17 17.65 4.90
N GLU A 150 20.36 17.05 4.80
CA GLU A 150 20.50 15.62 4.51
C GLU A 150 19.88 14.75 5.60
N ARG A 151 20.12 15.07 6.88
CA ARG A 151 19.47 14.37 8.00
C ARG A 151 17.95 14.53 7.97
N GLY A 152 17.45 15.73 7.62
CA GLY A 152 16.03 16.00 7.44
C GLY A 152 15.42 15.13 6.33
N ALA A 153 16.03 15.13 5.15
CA ALA A 153 15.57 14.32 4.01
C ALA A 153 15.58 12.81 4.33
N GLN A 154 16.60 12.32 5.04
CA GLN A 154 16.65 10.92 5.49
C GLN A 154 15.55 10.59 6.50
N ALA A 155 15.25 11.50 7.43
CA ALA A 155 14.18 11.33 8.41
C ALA A 155 12.80 11.31 7.74
N GLU A 156 12.56 12.21 6.78
CA GLU A 156 11.32 12.26 5.99
C GLU A 156 11.14 10.98 5.16
N ALA A 157 12.19 10.49 4.50
CA ALA A 157 12.15 9.24 3.75
C ALA A 157 11.83 8.04 4.66
N ARG A 158 12.41 7.98 5.87
CA ARG A 158 12.10 6.93 6.86
C ARG A 158 10.65 7.04 7.35
N ALA A 159 10.16 8.25 7.61
CA ALA A 159 8.78 8.46 8.04
C ALA A 159 7.78 8.03 6.94
N ALA A 160 8.06 8.38 5.68
CA ALA A 160 7.24 7.95 4.54
C ALA A 160 7.24 6.42 4.38
N ALA A 161 8.40 5.77 4.51
CA ALA A 161 8.51 4.31 4.45
C ALA A 161 7.72 3.63 5.58
N LEU A 162 7.83 4.13 6.82
CA LEU A 162 7.05 3.61 7.95
C LEU A 162 5.55 3.82 7.76
N GLN A 163 5.14 4.97 7.22
CA GLN A 163 3.74 5.25 6.91
C GLN A 163 3.18 4.25 5.89
N GLN A 164 3.93 3.97 4.81
CA GLN A 164 3.55 2.96 3.82
C GLN A 164 3.46 1.56 4.43
N GLN A 165 4.38 1.19 5.34
CA GLN A 165 4.32 -0.08 6.05
C GLN A 165 3.07 -0.18 6.93
N VAL A 166 2.72 0.89 7.65
CA VAL A 166 1.50 0.93 8.48
C VAL A 166 0.24 0.81 7.61
N GLU A 167 0.19 1.48 6.46
CA GLU A 167 -0.92 1.38 5.52
C GLU A 167 -1.06 -0.04 4.95
N THR A 168 0.06 -0.66 4.57
CA THR A 168 0.10 -2.05 4.08
C THR A 168 -0.39 -3.02 5.15
N LEU A 169 0.13 -2.92 6.37
CA LEU A 169 -0.29 -3.78 7.50
C LEU A 169 -1.76 -3.57 7.86
N ARG A 170 -2.27 -2.34 7.78
CA ARG A 170 -3.71 -2.06 7.99
C ARG A 170 -4.58 -2.70 6.91
N ALA A 171 -4.15 -2.66 5.65
CA ALA A 171 -4.86 -3.31 4.56
C ALA A 171 -4.85 -4.84 4.74
N GLU A 172 -3.70 -5.43 5.06
CA GLU A 172 -3.59 -6.87 5.35
C GLU A 172 -4.46 -7.28 6.55
N ALA A 173 -4.46 -6.50 7.62
CA ALA A 173 -5.32 -6.74 8.79
C ALA A 173 -6.81 -6.63 8.44
N GLY A 174 -7.19 -5.70 7.56
CA GLY A 174 -8.56 -5.57 7.04
C GLY A 174 -9.00 -6.82 6.28
N VAL A 175 -8.18 -7.26 5.32
CA VAL A 175 -8.45 -8.49 4.54
C VAL A 175 -8.52 -9.72 5.45
N ALA A 176 -7.61 -9.85 6.41
CA ALA A 176 -7.61 -10.96 7.36
C ALA A 176 -8.87 -10.97 8.26
N LEU A 177 -9.35 -9.78 8.67
CA LEU A 177 -10.59 -9.66 9.44
C LEU A 177 -11.81 -10.07 8.62
N GLU A 178 -11.90 -9.63 7.36
CA GLU A 178 -12.98 -10.03 6.45
C GLU A 178 -12.98 -11.54 6.17
N ALA A 179 -11.80 -12.14 5.94
CA ALA A 179 -11.63 -13.57 5.78
C ALA A 179 -12.07 -14.34 7.04
N ARG A 180 -11.73 -13.83 8.23
CA ARG A 180 -12.17 -14.43 9.50
C ARG A 180 -13.68 -14.34 9.67
N VAL A 181 -14.28 -13.19 9.37
CA VAL A 181 -15.73 -12.98 9.49
C VAL A 181 -16.51 -13.86 8.50
N SER A 182 -16.03 -14.00 7.26
CA SER A 182 -16.64 -14.90 6.27
C SER A 182 -16.57 -16.35 6.71
N LEU A 183 -15.40 -16.83 7.15
CA LEU A 183 -15.26 -18.20 7.67
C LEU A 183 -16.16 -18.46 8.89
N GLN A 184 -16.30 -17.49 9.79
CA GLN A 184 -17.22 -17.61 10.94
C GLN A 184 -18.69 -17.70 10.50
N ARG A 185 -19.08 -16.96 9.46
CA ARG A 185 -20.44 -17.03 8.89
C ARG A 185 -20.69 -18.36 8.21
N GLU A 186 -19.73 -18.86 7.43
CA GLU A 186 -19.79 -20.18 6.79
C GLU A 186 -19.93 -21.28 7.82
N PHE A 187 -19.07 -21.30 8.85
CA PHE A 187 -19.15 -22.27 9.93
C PHE A 187 -20.49 -22.23 10.68
N ALA A 188 -21.03 -21.04 10.95
CA ALA A 188 -22.34 -20.89 11.58
C ALA A 188 -23.47 -21.40 10.67
N ALA A 189 -23.39 -21.15 9.36
CA ALA A 189 -24.35 -21.63 8.37
C ALA A 189 -24.30 -23.15 8.24
N GLU A 190 -23.10 -23.74 8.14
CA GLU A 190 -22.92 -25.19 8.16
C GLU A 190 -23.50 -25.79 9.45
N ARG A 191 -23.19 -25.21 10.61
CA ARG A 191 -23.70 -25.71 11.89
C ARG A 191 -25.22 -25.74 11.94
N THR A 192 -25.87 -24.66 11.48
CA THR A 192 -27.34 -24.60 11.43
C THR A 192 -27.92 -25.62 10.44
N ALA A 193 -27.27 -25.85 9.29
CA ALA A 193 -27.67 -26.89 8.34
C ALA A 193 -27.55 -28.30 8.94
N TRP A 194 -26.44 -28.61 9.63
CA TRP A 194 -26.25 -29.89 10.32
C TRP A 194 -27.29 -30.12 11.43
N ASP A 195 -27.59 -29.08 12.22
CA ASP A 195 -28.59 -29.17 13.28
C ASP A 195 -29.99 -29.41 12.69
N GLN A 196 -30.34 -28.75 11.58
CA GLN A 196 -31.60 -28.99 10.84
C GLN A 196 -31.66 -30.40 10.25
N GLU A 197 -30.59 -30.88 9.60
CA GLU A 197 -30.55 -32.24 9.06
C GLU A 197 -30.74 -33.27 10.18
N ARG A 198 -30.05 -33.10 11.31
CA ARG A 198 -30.21 -33.97 12.48
C ARG A 198 -31.63 -33.94 13.01
N GLU A 199 -32.26 -32.77 13.12
CA GLU A 199 -33.66 -32.65 13.53
C GLU A 199 -34.61 -33.36 12.57
N THR A 200 -34.44 -33.17 11.26
CA THR A 200 -35.29 -33.84 10.25
C THR A 200 -35.12 -35.35 10.26
N MET A 201 -33.89 -35.86 10.41
CA MET A 201 -33.61 -37.29 10.50
C MET A 201 -34.19 -37.88 11.79
N THR A 202 -34.06 -37.19 12.92
CA THR A 202 -34.66 -37.59 14.19
C THR A 202 -36.19 -37.59 14.12
N ALA A 203 -36.79 -36.57 13.50
CA ALA A 203 -38.23 -36.48 13.27
C ALA A 203 -38.74 -37.61 12.37
N ARG A 204 -38.01 -37.94 11.30
CA ARG A 204 -38.34 -39.08 10.42
C ARG A 204 -38.24 -40.42 11.14
N ALA A 205 -37.17 -40.64 11.92
CA ALA A 205 -36.99 -41.86 12.69
C ALA A 205 -38.10 -42.03 13.73
N THR A 206 -38.37 -41.01 14.54
CA THR A 206 -39.45 -41.04 15.54
C THR A 206 -40.84 -41.20 14.91
N ALA A 207 -41.11 -40.60 13.75
CA ALA A 207 -42.36 -40.82 13.02
C ALA A 207 -42.48 -42.25 12.49
N SER A 208 -41.39 -42.83 11.97
CA SER A 208 -41.36 -44.24 11.53
C SER A 208 -41.54 -45.19 12.71
N GLU A 209 -40.88 -44.96 13.84
CA GLU A 209 -41.05 -45.73 15.08
C GLU A 209 -42.50 -45.70 15.57
N ARG A 210 -43.11 -44.51 15.59
CA ARG A 210 -44.54 -44.36 15.95
C ARG A 210 -45.44 -45.14 15.00
N ARG A 211 -45.20 -45.08 13.68
CA ARG A 211 -45.98 -45.82 12.69
C ARG A 211 -45.87 -47.33 12.90
N LEU A 212 -44.65 -47.85 13.07
CA LEU A 212 -44.40 -49.27 13.33
C LEU A 212 -45.03 -49.73 14.65
N ALA A 213 -45.01 -48.89 15.70
CA ALA A 213 -45.67 -49.20 16.96
C ALA A 213 -47.20 -49.33 16.78
N LEU A 214 -47.82 -48.40 16.05
CA LEU A 214 -49.25 -48.45 15.73
C LEU A 214 -49.60 -49.68 14.87
N GLU A 215 -48.80 -50.01 13.86
CA GLU A 215 -48.97 -51.22 13.04
C GLU A 215 -48.83 -52.50 13.87
N LEU A 216 -47.87 -52.55 14.80
CA LEU A 216 -47.70 -53.69 15.71
C LEU A 216 -48.88 -53.85 16.66
N ASP A 217 -49.39 -52.76 17.22
CA ASP A 217 -50.56 -52.80 18.10
C ASP A 217 -51.83 -53.20 17.31
N ALA A 218 -52.00 -52.70 16.09
CA ALA A 218 -53.07 -53.13 15.19
C ALA A 218 -52.94 -54.64 14.85
N ALA A 219 -51.74 -55.12 14.55
CA ALA A 219 -51.48 -56.54 14.28
C ALA A 219 -51.73 -57.42 15.53
N ARG A 220 -51.40 -56.93 16.73
CA ARG A 220 -51.70 -57.61 18.00
C ARG A 220 -53.20 -57.70 18.25
N VAL A 221 -53.96 -56.63 18.00
CA VAL A 221 -55.42 -56.64 18.13
C VAL A 221 -56.03 -57.59 17.09
N ALA A 222 -55.65 -57.47 15.82
CA ALA A 222 -56.10 -58.36 14.75
C ALA A 222 -55.75 -59.83 15.05
N GLY A 223 -54.56 -60.10 15.58
CA GLY A 223 -54.15 -61.45 16.01
C GLY A 223 -54.99 -62.00 17.16
N LYS A 224 -55.29 -61.17 18.18
CA LYS A 224 -56.20 -61.54 19.28
C LYS A 224 -57.61 -61.83 18.78
N ASP A 225 -58.13 -61.01 17.88
CA ASP A 225 -59.48 -61.19 17.34
C ASP A 225 -59.57 -62.39 16.39
N ALA A 226 -58.54 -62.63 15.57
CA ALA A 226 -58.42 -63.84 14.77
C ALA A 226 -58.34 -65.10 15.65
N GLN A 227 -57.59 -65.06 16.76
CA GLN A 227 -57.55 -66.17 17.71
C GLN A 227 -58.91 -66.44 18.34
N LYS A 228 -59.64 -65.39 18.77
CA LYS A 228 -61.01 -65.54 19.28
C LYS A 228 -61.94 -66.16 18.23
N LEU A 229 -61.85 -65.73 16.98
CA LEU A 229 -62.65 -66.28 15.88
C LEU A 229 -62.32 -67.76 15.63
N LEU A 230 -61.03 -68.13 15.64
CA LEU A 230 -60.62 -69.53 15.53
C LEU A 230 -61.12 -70.36 16.71
N GLU A 231 -61.12 -69.82 17.93
CA GLU A 231 -61.68 -70.50 19.11
C GLU A 231 -63.20 -70.68 19.00
N THR A 232 -63.95 -69.68 18.50
CA THR A 232 -65.40 -69.81 18.29
C THR A 232 -65.71 -70.79 17.17
N GLU A 233 -64.99 -70.74 16.03
CA GLU A 233 -65.12 -71.71 14.95
C GLU A 233 -64.77 -73.13 15.42
N ARG A 234 -63.71 -73.29 16.23
CA ARG A 234 -63.33 -74.58 16.82
C ARG A 234 -64.41 -75.10 17.77
N LYS A 235 -64.97 -74.24 18.63
CA LYS A 235 -66.10 -74.62 19.50
C LYS A 235 -67.32 -75.03 18.68
N ALA A 236 -67.70 -74.24 17.68
CA ALA A 236 -68.80 -74.57 16.78
C ALA A 236 -68.56 -75.87 16.00
N ALA A 237 -67.32 -76.14 15.57
CA ALA A 237 -66.95 -77.39 14.92
C ALA A 237 -67.03 -78.58 15.89
N LEU A 238 -66.56 -78.42 17.13
CA LEU A 238 -66.70 -79.43 18.18
C LEU A 238 -68.17 -79.70 18.51
N GLU A 239 -69.01 -78.67 18.60
CA GLU A 239 -70.46 -78.79 18.79
C GLU A 239 -71.13 -79.51 17.61
N ARG A 240 -70.76 -79.17 16.36
CA ARG A 240 -71.25 -79.90 15.17
C ARG A 240 -70.83 -81.36 15.18
N LEU A 241 -69.59 -81.66 15.55
CA LEU A 241 -69.10 -83.04 15.69
C LEU A 241 -69.83 -83.78 16.82
N ALA A 242 -70.09 -83.12 17.95
CA ALA A 242 -70.86 -83.68 19.06
C ALA A 242 -72.31 -83.96 18.63
N HIS A 243 -72.98 -83.02 17.97
CA HIS A 243 -74.31 -83.24 17.41
C HIS A 243 -74.34 -84.34 16.34
N ALA A 244 -73.32 -84.42 15.47
CA ALA A 244 -73.20 -85.50 14.50
C ALA A 244 -72.97 -86.85 15.19
N ALA A 245 -72.18 -86.90 16.26
CA ALA A 245 -71.96 -88.11 17.06
C ALA A 245 -73.24 -88.53 17.81
N GLU A 246 -73.98 -87.58 18.39
CA GLU A 246 -75.29 -87.84 18.99
C GLU A 246 -76.30 -88.34 17.95
N ALA A 247 -76.36 -87.72 16.78
CA ALA A 247 -77.21 -88.16 15.67
C ALA A 247 -76.82 -89.56 15.19
N ALA A 248 -75.52 -89.84 15.06
CA ALA A 248 -75.01 -91.17 14.70
C ALA A 248 -75.33 -92.20 15.80
N SER A 249 -75.28 -91.84 17.09
CA SER A 249 -75.68 -92.69 18.20
C SER A 249 -77.19 -92.95 18.22
N ARG A 250 -78.02 -91.94 17.94
CA ARG A 250 -79.47 -92.11 17.73
C ARG A 250 -79.76 -93.02 16.56
N GLN A 251 -79.12 -92.80 15.40
CA GLN A 251 -79.23 -93.70 14.26
C GLN A 251 -78.73 -95.11 14.57
N GLY A 252 -77.65 -95.26 15.33
CA GLY A 252 -77.12 -96.55 15.78
C GLY A 252 -78.10 -97.27 16.72
N SER A 253 -78.73 -96.55 17.66
CA SER A 253 -79.76 -97.11 18.54
C SER A 253 -81.07 -97.43 17.81
N GLU A 254 -81.50 -96.61 16.84
CA GLU A 254 -82.62 -96.93 15.94
C GLU A 254 -82.29 -98.13 15.06
N MET A 255 -81.08 -98.23 14.50
CA MET A 255 -80.64 -99.39 13.73
C MET A 255 -80.61 -100.65 14.60
N THR A 256 -80.19 -100.54 15.86
CA THR A 256 -80.23 -101.64 16.82
C THR A 256 -81.67 -102.04 17.14
N ARG A 257 -82.58 -101.06 17.33
CA ARG A 257 -84.01 -101.31 17.56
C ARG A 257 -84.69 -101.93 16.35
N LEU A 258 -84.37 -101.47 15.14
CA LEU A 258 -84.83 -102.05 13.89
C LEU A 258 -84.29 -103.47 13.73
N SER A 259 -83.00 -103.71 14.02
CA SER A 259 -82.39 -105.04 14.00
C SER A 259 -83.06 -105.98 15.02
N GLN A 260 -83.37 -105.50 16.23
CA GLN A 260 -84.15 -106.25 17.21
C GLN A 260 -85.58 -106.53 16.72
N SER A 261 -86.22 -105.58 16.05
CA SER A 261 -87.55 -105.79 15.47
C SER A 261 -87.51 -106.79 14.30
N ILE A 262 -86.46 -106.79 13.49
CA ILE A 262 -86.20 -107.77 12.45
C ILE A 262 -85.98 -109.13 13.09
N ALA A 263 -85.17 -109.25 14.14
CA ALA A 263 -84.97 -110.51 14.86
C ALA A 263 -86.27 -111.06 15.47
N VAL A 264 -87.12 -110.19 16.03
CA VAL A 264 -88.46 -110.59 16.52
C VAL A 264 -89.39 -111.01 15.37
N LEU A 265 -89.29 -110.36 14.21
CA LEU A 265 -90.05 -110.75 13.02
C LEU A 265 -89.55 -112.06 12.43
N GLU A 266 -88.24 -112.28 12.37
CA GLU A 266 -87.61 -113.54 11.97
C GLU A 266 -88.01 -114.68 12.91
N GLU A 267 -88.04 -114.42 14.22
CA GLU A 267 -88.51 -115.41 15.20
C GLU A 267 -90.02 -115.68 15.06
N ARG A 268 -90.84 -114.65 14.79
CA ARG A 268 -92.27 -114.85 14.46
C ARG A 268 -92.49 -115.60 13.15
N VAL A 269 -91.61 -115.42 12.16
CA VAL A 269 -91.63 -116.18 10.90
C VAL A 269 -91.26 -117.64 11.19
N ARG A 270 -90.20 -117.90 11.97
CA ARG A 270 -89.85 -119.24 12.43
C ARG A 270 -90.98 -119.92 13.20
N GLN A 271 -91.64 -119.21 14.11
CA GLN A 271 -92.78 -119.73 14.87
C GLN A 271 -93.97 -120.06 13.94
N ARG A 272 -94.23 -119.24 12.91
CA ARG A 272 -95.25 -119.55 11.90
C ARG A 272 -94.86 -120.74 11.02
N GLU A 273 -93.60 -120.87 10.65
CA GLU A 273 -93.09 -122.01 9.89
C GLU A 273 -93.18 -123.31 10.72
N ALA A 274 -92.85 -123.26 12.01
CA ALA A 274 -93.02 -124.38 12.95
C ALA A 274 -94.49 -124.79 13.12
N MET A 275 -95.40 -123.82 13.30
CA MET A 275 -96.85 -124.07 13.36
C MET A 275 -97.41 -124.66 12.05
N LEU A 276 -96.84 -124.30 10.89
CA LEU A 276 -97.22 -124.89 9.60
C LEU A 276 -96.70 -126.32 9.43
N VAL A 277 -95.58 -126.67 10.06
CA VAL A 277 -95.07 -128.05 10.12
C VAL A 277 -95.94 -128.88 11.05
N GLU A 278 -96.30 -128.39 12.23
CA GLU A 278 -97.20 -129.06 13.17
C GLU A 278 -98.61 -129.28 12.59
N TYR A 279 -99.15 -128.30 11.85
CA TYR A 279 -100.44 -128.45 11.16
C TYR A 279 -100.39 -129.46 9.99
N ARG A 280 -99.22 -129.64 9.36
CA ARG A 280 -99.00 -130.67 8.33
C ARG A 280 -98.85 -132.06 8.91
N GLU A 281 -98.31 -132.20 10.12
CA GLU A 281 -98.21 -133.48 10.82
C GLU A 281 -99.55 -133.94 11.41
N GLN A 282 -100.33 -133.03 12.02
CA GLN A 282 -101.69 -133.35 12.52
C GLN A 282 -102.66 -133.76 11.40
N LYS A 283 -102.47 -133.26 10.17
CA LYS A 283 -103.28 -133.67 9.02
C LYS A 283 -102.86 -135.02 8.43
N LYS A 284 -101.68 -135.54 8.76
CA LYS A 284 -101.21 -136.89 8.36
C LYS A 284 -101.68 -138.00 9.30
N GLU A 285 -101.91 -137.72 10.59
CA GLU A 285 -102.33 -138.73 11.58
C GLU A 285 -103.84 -139.07 11.54
N ALA A 286 -104.71 -138.18 11.05
CA ALA A 286 -106.16 -138.41 10.99
C ALA A 286 -106.66 -139.26 9.80
N ALA A 287 -105.78 -139.88 9.00
CA ALA A 287 -106.13 -140.48 7.70
C ALA A 287 -105.92 -142.01 7.55
N SER A 288 -105.78 -142.79 8.63
CA SER A 288 -105.43 -144.23 8.51
C SER A 288 -106.26 -145.28 9.26
N ALA A 289 -107.53 -145.02 9.63
CA ALA A 289 -108.50 -146.09 9.97
C ALA A 289 -109.96 -145.60 9.91
N GLY A 290 -110.77 -146.10 8.96
CA GLY A 290 -112.23 -145.92 8.99
C GLY A 290 -112.90 -145.75 7.62
N VAL A 291 -113.53 -146.81 7.16
CA VAL A 291 -114.20 -147.05 5.87
C VAL A 291 -115.56 -146.34 5.76
N ALA A 292 -115.90 -145.77 4.58
CA ALA A 292 -117.11 -146.09 3.78
C ALA A 292 -117.56 -144.96 2.81
N ALA A 293 -117.93 -145.41 1.60
CA ALA A 293 -119.01 -144.95 0.74
C ALA A 293 -118.85 -143.73 -0.23
N VAL A 294 -118.85 -144.09 -1.53
CA VAL A 294 -119.72 -143.58 -2.64
C VAL A 294 -119.57 -142.12 -3.11
N GLY A 295 -119.40 -141.94 -4.44
CA GLY A 295 -120.06 -140.83 -5.15
C GLY A 295 -119.28 -140.03 -6.21
N ARG A 296 -119.26 -140.56 -7.43
CA ARG A 296 -119.05 -139.95 -8.78
C ARG A 296 -118.97 -138.42 -9.00
N ARG A 297 -117.99 -138.08 -9.87
CA ARG A 297 -118.01 -137.25 -11.12
C ARG A 297 -118.15 -135.72 -11.03
N GLY A 298 -117.28 -135.03 -11.77
CA GLY A 298 -117.55 -133.70 -12.34
C GLY A 298 -116.30 -132.97 -12.84
N ARG A 299 -116.25 -132.67 -14.13
CA ARG A 299 -115.14 -132.11 -14.93
C ARG A 299 -115.35 -130.55 -15.07
N PRO A 300 -114.76 -129.82 -16.05
CA PRO A 300 -113.58 -128.94 -15.98
C PRO A 300 -113.83 -127.43 -16.31
N ALA A 301 -112.72 -126.67 -16.42
CA ALA A 301 -112.34 -125.74 -17.52
C ALA A 301 -112.16 -124.21 -17.24
N ARG A 302 -110.96 -123.75 -17.64
CA ARG A 302 -110.53 -122.53 -18.40
C ARG A 302 -111.21 -121.15 -18.22
N GLY A 303 -110.33 -120.13 -18.17
CA GLY A 303 -110.47 -118.82 -18.84
C GLY A 303 -110.06 -117.62 -17.96
N THR A 304 -108.88 -117.01 -18.10
CA THR A 304 -108.48 -115.82 -18.92
C THR A 304 -108.91 -114.42 -18.43
N LEU A 305 -108.00 -113.46 -18.74
CA LEU A 305 -108.10 -111.99 -18.84
C LEU A 305 -107.72 -111.19 -17.57
N ALA A 306 -107.20 -109.96 -17.60
CA ALA A 306 -106.41 -109.10 -18.51
C ALA A 306 -106.38 -107.68 -17.88
N GLY A 307 -105.31 -106.89 -18.15
CA GLY A 307 -105.30 -105.42 -18.03
C GLY A 307 -104.91 -104.84 -16.66
N GLY A 308 -104.17 -103.74 -16.53
CA GLY A 308 -103.59 -102.82 -17.51
C GLY A 308 -103.30 -101.45 -16.88
N ALA A 309 -102.30 -100.76 -17.46
CA ALA A 309 -102.13 -99.29 -17.60
C ALA A 309 -101.85 -98.41 -16.34
N SER A 310 -101.25 -97.22 -16.37
CA SER A 310 -100.30 -96.43 -17.21
C SER A 310 -100.45 -94.94 -16.83
N GLY A 311 -99.43 -94.09 -17.06
CA GLY A 311 -99.52 -92.62 -17.12
C GLY A 311 -98.69 -91.89 -16.04
N LEU A 312 -97.58 -91.16 -16.25
CA LEU A 312 -97.07 -90.15 -17.21
C LEU A 312 -97.62 -88.71 -17.10
N LEU A 313 -96.65 -87.76 -17.20
CA LEU A 313 -96.68 -86.29 -17.43
C LEU A 313 -96.91 -85.37 -16.19
N ARG A 314 -96.45 -84.11 -16.11
CA ARG A 314 -95.30 -83.27 -16.53
C ARG A 314 -95.63 -81.84 -15.98
N ILE A 315 -94.65 -80.92 -16.00
CA ILE A 315 -94.76 -79.42 -15.99
C ILE A 315 -94.54 -78.65 -14.64
N ARG A 316 -93.31 -78.15 -14.46
CA ARG A 316 -92.80 -76.75 -14.46
C ARG A 316 -93.51 -75.57 -13.74
N ALA A 317 -92.64 -74.78 -13.07
CA ALA A 317 -92.61 -73.31 -12.80
C ALA A 317 -93.38 -72.84 -11.53
N VAL A 318 -92.91 -71.90 -10.68
CA VAL A 318 -92.17 -70.61 -10.83
C VAL A 318 -91.51 -70.21 -9.47
N PRO A 319 -90.47 -69.35 -9.44
CA PRO A 319 -89.79 -68.82 -8.25
C PRO A 319 -90.30 -67.43 -7.77
N GLY A 320 -89.84 -66.98 -6.60
CA GLY A 320 -89.77 -65.54 -6.25
C GLY A 320 -90.34 -65.17 -4.87
N GLY A 321 -89.48 -64.62 -4.01
CA GLY A 321 -89.79 -64.07 -2.69
C GLY A 321 -88.60 -64.15 -1.75
#